data_AF-A0A814B868-F1
#
_entry.id   AF-A0A814B868-F1
#
_cell.length_a   1.000
_cell.length_b   1.000
_cell.length_c   1.000
_cell.angle_alpha   90.00
_cell.angle_beta   90.00
_cell.angle_gamma   90.00
#
_symmetry.space_group_name_H-M   'P 1'
#
loop_
_entity.id
_entity.type
_entity.pdbx_description
1 polymer ?
#
loop_
_entity_poly.entity_id
_entity_poly.type
_entity_poly.pdbx_seq_one_letter_code
_entity_poly.pdbx_strand_id
1 'polypeptide(L)'
;MKTSAVPIILCISFVLISLSTQARIPHCIQKRINAIAAQPVWNPPATVYEYLYQNKRTFLFSSNCCDQFNELYDKKCNRICAPSGGFTGRGDGKCSDFTTTAKTIGKVWQDPRTRG
;
A
#
# COMPACT_ATOMS: atom_id res chain seq x y z
N MET A 1 -46.91 44.03 -18.77
CA MET A 1 -45.49 44.16 -19.15
C MET A 1 -44.74 44.89 -18.05
N LYS A 2 -43.91 44.18 -17.30
CA LYS A 2 -42.65 44.63 -16.66
C LYS A 2 -42.06 43.41 -15.95
N THR A 3 -40.80 43.17 -16.28
CA THR A 3 -39.99 41.97 -16.10
C THR A 3 -39.25 41.95 -14.76
N SER A 4 -38.84 40.74 -14.36
CA SER A 4 -37.70 40.41 -13.48
C SER A 4 -37.89 40.65 -11.97
N ALA A 5 -37.39 39.81 -11.06
CA ALA A 5 -36.21 38.96 -11.15
C ALA A 5 -36.39 37.60 -10.46
N VAL A 6 -35.68 36.61 -11.03
CA VAL A 6 -35.52 35.24 -10.56
C VAL A 6 -34.55 35.22 -9.37
N PRO A 7 -34.91 34.65 -8.21
CA PRO A 7 -33.89 34.27 -7.25
C PRO A 7 -33.26 32.98 -7.78
N ILE A 8 -32.01 33.10 -8.25
CA ILE A 8 -31.12 31.98 -8.53
C ILE A 8 -30.93 31.27 -7.18
N ILE A 9 -31.79 30.29 -6.90
CA ILE A 9 -31.57 29.32 -5.85
C ILE A 9 -30.36 28.53 -6.32
N LEU A 10 -29.21 28.94 -5.82
CA LEU A 10 -27.94 28.27 -5.97
C LEU A 10 -28.13 26.86 -5.40
N CYS A 11 -28.44 25.91 -6.27
CA CYS A 11 -28.33 24.48 -5.99
C CYS A 11 -26.85 24.20 -5.71
N ILE A 12 -26.41 24.53 -4.49
CA ILE A 12 -25.19 23.98 -3.91
C ILE A 12 -25.47 22.49 -3.83
N SER A 13 -25.11 21.82 -4.91
CA SER A 13 -25.04 20.39 -4.96
C SER A 13 -24.06 20.06 -3.84
N PHE A 14 -24.59 19.58 -2.72
CA PHE A 14 -23.79 18.88 -1.72
C PHE A 14 -23.26 17.65 -2.44
N VAL A 15 -22.18 17.84 -3.20
CA VAL A 15 -21.31 16.77 -3.62
C VAL A 15 -20.75 16.26 -2.29
N LEU A 16 -21.43 15.26 -1.74
CA LEU A 16 -20.87 14.37 -0.74
C LEU A 16 -19.67 13.72 -1.43
N ILE A 17 -18.53 14.42 -1.36
CA ILE A 17 -17.24 13.88 -1.72
C ILE A 17 -17.10 12.66 -0.83
N SER A 18 -17.36 11.50 -1.41
CA SER A 18 -17.03 10.23 -0.80
C SER A 18 -15.52 10.29 -0.63
N LEU A 19 -15.04 10.56 0.58
CA LEU A 19 -13.63 10.58 0.92
C LEU A 19 -13.17 9.13 0.76
N SER A 20 -12.80 8.79 -0.47
CA SER A 20 -12.40 7.45 -0.86
C SER A 20 -11.21 7.07 0.01
N THR A 21 -11.16 5.78 0.35
CA THR A 21 -10.25 5.09 1.29
C THR A 21 -8.74 5.30 1.04
N GLN A 22 -8.36 6.16 0.10
CA GLN A 22 -7.00 6.60 -0.21
C GLN A 22 -6.29 7.24 1.00
N ALA A 23 -7.03 7.76 1.99
CA ALA A 23 -6.47 8.34 3.21
C ALA A 23 -5.73 7.33 4.12
N ARG A 24 -5.77 6.02 3.85
CA ARG A 24 -5.06 5.01 4.65
C ARG A 24 -3.66 4.62 4.14
N ILE A 25 -3.33 4.74 2.86
CA ILE A 25 -2.00 4.31 2.36
C ILE A 25 -1.09 5.52 2.24
N PRO A 26 0.10 5.57 2.89
CA PRO A 26 1.03 6.69 2.71
C PRO A 26 1.38 6.88 1.24
N HIS A 27 1.42 8.13 0.77
CA HIS A 27 1.66 8.46 -0.64
C HIS A 27 2.90 7.76 -1.22
N CYS A 28 3.97 7.66 -0.44
CA CYS A 28 5.20 7.01 -0.89
C CYS A 28 5.05 5.47 -1.04
N ILE A 29 4.23 4.83 -0.22
CA ILE A 29 3.87 3.40 -0.33
C ILE A 29 3.02 3.20 -1.58
N GLN A 30 2.03 4.08 -1.81
CA GLN A 30 1.23 4.07 -3.02
C GLN A 30 2.08 4.27 -4.28
N LYS A 31 3.05 5.18 -4.25
CA LYS A 31 3.99 5.39 -5.37
C LYS A 31 4.78 4.12 -5.68
N ARG A 32 5.20 3.35 -4.67
CA ARG A 32 5.89 2.08 -4.87
C ARG A 32 4.97 0.99 -5.44
N ILE A 33 3.73 0.90 -4.96
CA ILE A 33 2.71 0.01 -5.55
C ILE A 33 2.53 0.33 -7.05
N ASN A 34 2.38 1.62 -7.39
CA ASN A 34 2.23 2.04 -8.77
C ASN A 34 3.46 1.69 -9.63
N ALA A 35 4.66 1.82 -9.07
CA ALA A 35 5.89 1.43 -9.75
C ALA A 35 5.95 -0.07 -10.04
N ILE A 36 5.52 -0.93 -9.10
CA ILE A 36 5.41 -2.38 -9.32
C ILE A 36 4.34 -2.69 -10.35
N ALA A 37 3.18 -2.02 -10.30
CA ALA A 37 2.09 -2.20 -11.26
C ALA A 37 2.48 -1.80 -12.69
N ALA A 38 3.49 -0.93 -12.87
CA ALA A 38 4.02 -0.57 -14.18
C ALA A 38 5.05 -1.58 -14.73
N GLN A 39 5.50 -2.54 -13.93
CA GLN A 39 6.39 -3.61 -14.37
C GLN A 39 5.61 -4.75 -15.06
N PRO A 40 6.30 -5.65 -15.78
CA PRO A 40 5.71 -6.90 -16.23
C PRO A 40 5.01 -7.64 -15.09
N VAL A 41 3.89 -8.31 -15.39
CA VAL A 41 3.10 -9.03 -14.38
C VAL A 41 3.98 -10.08 -13.67
N TRP A 42 4.03 -10.02 -12.34
CA TRP A 42 4.76 -10.97 -11.52
C TRP A 42 3.97 -12.27 -11.35
N ASN A 43 4.69 -13.36 -11.14
CA ASN A 43 4.11 -14.64 -10.72
C ASN A 43 4.98 -15.20 -9.57
N PRO A 44 4.48 -15.26 -8.32
CA PRO A 44 3.12 -14.91 -7.89
C PRO A 44 2.80 -13.39 -7.99
N PRO A 45 1.51 -12.99 -7.96
CA PRO A 45 1.13 -11.59 -7.95
C PRO A 45 1.78 -10.83 -6.78
N ALA A 46 2.20 -9.60 -7.04
CA ALA A 46 2.77 -8.75 -6.01
C ALA A 46 1.75 -8.48 -4.90
N THR A 47 2.20 -8.45 -3.65
CA THR A 47 1.36 -8.16 -2.48
C THR A 47 2.01 -7.11 -1.58
N VAL A 48 1.17 -6.36 -0.88
CA VAL A 48 1.57 -5.49 0.22
C VAL A 48 0.70 -5.80 1.42
N TYR A 49 1.33 -6.12 2.54
CA TYR A 49 0.66 -6.33 3.82
C TYR A 49 1.05 -5.25 4.82
N GLU A 50 0.08 -4.81 5.61
CA GLU A 50 0.30 -3.91 6.74
C GLU A 50 0.52 -4.71 8.02
N TYR A 51 1.50 -4.29 8.80
CA TYR A 51 1.84 -4.86 10.10
C TYR A 51 1.98 -3.75 11.15
N LEU A 52 1.61 -4.09 12.39
CA LEU A 52 2.11 -3.42 13.58
C LEU A 52 3.37 -4.16 14.05
N TYR A 53 4.52 -3.54 13.88
CA TYR A 53 5.82 -4.10 14.29
C TYR A 53 6.57 -3.05 15.11
N GLN A 54 7.05 -3.42 16.30
CA GLN A 54 7.68 -2.49 17.25
C GLN A 54 6.85 -1.20 17.51
N ASN A 55 5.52 -1.36 17.68
CA ASN A 55 4.57 -0.25 17.83
C ASN A 55 4.55 0.76 16.66
N LYS A 56 5.10 0.38 15.50
CA LYS A 56 5.09 1.17 14.27
C LYS A 56 4.21 0.51 13.23
N ARG A 57 3.50 1.35 12.49
CA ARG A 57 2.79 0.96 11.28
C ARG A 57 3.79 0.73 10.16
N THR A 58 3.80 -0.47 9.61
CA THR A 58 4.80 -0.93 8.62
C THR A 58 4.14 -1.65 7.46
N PHE A 59 4.82 -1.67 6.31
CA PHE A 59 4.32 -2.22 5.05
C PHE A 59 5.34 -3.18 4.48
N LEU A 60 4.98 -4.46 4.38
CA LEU A 60 5.81 -5.51 3.82
C LEU A 60 5.44 -5.72 2.35
N PHE A 61 6.42 -5.53 1.47
CA PHE A 61 6.27 -5.81 0.05
C PHE A 61 6.78 -7.22 -0.25
N SER A 62 6.01 -7.99 -1.02
CA SER A 62 6.56 -9.20 -1.63
C SER A 62 7.55 -8.83 -2.75
N SER A 63 8.43 -9.77 -3.06
CA SER A 63 9.35 -9.68 -4.19
C SER A 63 8.98 -10.63 -5.32
N ASN A 64 9.48 -10.35 -6.52
CA ASN A 64 9.14 -11.10 -7.73
C ASN A 64 9.88 -12.44 -7.87
N CYS A 65 10.84 -12.71 -6.98
CA CYS A 65 11.60 -13.96 -6.91
C CYS A 65 11.94 -14.27 -5.44
N CYS A 66 12.07 -15.55 -5.09
CA CYS A 66 12.35 -16.00 -3.72
C CYS A 66 13.78 -15.67 -3.25
N ASP A 67 14.73 -15.47 -4.17
CA ASP A 67 16.10 -15.04 -3.88
C ASP A 67 16.22 -13.53 -3.64
N GLN A 68 15.13 -12.77 -3.81
CA GLN A 68 15.05 -11.36 -3.49
C GLN A 68 14.39 -11.14 -2.13
N PHE A 69 14.77 -10.05 -1.47
CA PHE A 69 14.26 -9.70 -0.16
C PHE A 69 12.83 -9.19 -0.21
N ASN A 70 11.96 -9.69 0.69
CA ASN A 70 10.67 -9.07 0.95
C ASN A 70 10.90 -7.91 1.92
N GLU A 71 10.75 -6.68 1.46
CA GLU A 71 11.24 -5.52 2.21
C GLU A 71 10.14 -4.83 3.02
N LEU A 72 10.47 -4.50 4.27
CA LEU A 72 9.61 -3.84 5.23
C LEU A 72 9.90 -2.34 5.30
N TYR A 73 8.86 -1.52 5.16
CA TYR A 73 8.94 -0.06 5.17
C TYR A 73 8.08 0.56 6.26
N ASP A 74 8.51 1.69 6.82
CA ASP A 74 7.65 2.51 7.67
C ASP A 74 6.71 3.41 6.86
N LYS A 75 5.84 4.15 7.54
CA LYS A 75 4.91 5.11 6.91
C LYS A 75 5.59 6.28 6.16
N LYS A 76 6.89 6.50 6.39
CA LYS A 76 7.70 7.52 5.71
C LYS A 76 8.54 6.93 4.56
N CYS A 77 8.34 5.64 4.26
CA CYS A 77 9.10 4.88 3.26
C CYS A 77 10.59 4.74 3.55
N ASN A 78 10.97 4.74 4.81
CA ASN A 78 12.28 4.25 5.21
C ASN A 78 12.26 2.72 5.19
N ARG A 79 13.20 2.10 4.48
CA ARG A 79 13.43 0.66 4.56
C ARG A 79 13.93 0.33 5.97
N ILE A 80 13.19 -0.52 6.67
CA ILE A 80 13.54 -0.99 8.02
C ILE A 80 14.48 -2.20 7.89
N CYS A 81 14.06 -3.21 7.15
CA CYS A 81 14.74 -4.50 7.00
C CYS A 81 14.06 -5.35 5.93
N ALA A 82 14.47 -6.61 5.81
CA ALA A 82 13.75 -7.64 5.09
C ALA A 82 13.58 -8.87 5.99
N PRO A 83 12.37 -9.17 6.50
CA PRO A 83 12.16 -10.33 7.38
C PRO A 83 12.15 -11.67 6.65
N SER A 84 12.09 -11.70 5.32
CA SER A 84 12.10 -12.94 4.53
C SER A 84 12.62 -12.70 3.10
N GLY A 85 12.72 -13.79 2.33
CA GLY A 85 13.33 -13.78 0.99
C GLY A 85 14.85 -13.82 1.07
N GLY A 86 15.53 -13.46 -0.02
CA GLY A 86 16.98 -13.64 -0.13
C GLY A 86 17.36 -15.10 -0.42
N PHE A 87 18.63 -15.35 -0.74
CA PHE A 87 19.13 -16.70 -1.06
C PHE A 87 18.81 -17.78 -0.01
N THR A 88 18.76 -17.40 1.27
CA THR A 88 18.44 -18.33 2.37
C THR A 88 16.96 -18.40 2.71
N GLY A 89 16.14 -17.49 2.16
CA GLY A 89 14.74 -17.27 2.55
C GLY A 89 14.56 -16.56 3.90
N ARG A 90 15.64 -16.32 4.66
CA ARG A 90 15.60 -15.77 6.04
C ARG A 90 15.65 -14.25 6.09
N GLY A 91 15.62 -13.57 4.95
CA GLY A 91 15.72 -12.13 4.90
C GLY A 91 17.14 -11.62 5.17
N ASP A 92 17.25 -10.34 5.54
CA ASP A 92 18.53 -9.65 5.73
C ASP A 92 19.09 -9.73 7.17
N GLY A 93 18.44 -10.50 8.05
CA GLY A 93 18.87 -10.71 9.43
C GLY A 93 18.67 -9.53 10.38
N LYS A 94 18.13 -8.39 9.92
CA LYS A 94 17.98 -7.18 10.75
C LYS A 94 16.70 -7.15 11.61
N CYS A 95 15.72 -7.96 11.27
CA CYS A 95 14.44 -8.07 11.99
C CYS A 95 14.14 -9.53 12.35
N SER A 96 15.03 -10.16 13.13
CA SER A 96 14.94 -11.58 13.49
C SER A 96 13.71 -11.95 14.32
N ASP A 97 13.11 -10.97 15.01
CA ASP A 97 11.90 -11.11 15.83
C ASP A 97 10.60 -10.79 15.05
N PHE A 98 10.68 -10.44 13.77
CA PHE A 98 9.51 -9.99 13.01
C PHE A 98 8.40 -11.04 12.98
N THR A 99 8.75 -12.31 12.71
CA THR A 99 7.77 -13.40 12.57
C THR A 99 7.04 -13.73 13.88
N THR A 100 7.62 -13.39 15.04
CA THR A 100 7.04 -13.67 16.36
C THR A 100 6.35 -12.46 16.99
N THR A 101 6.79 -11.25 16.65
CA THR A 101 6.32 -10.01 17.30
C THR A 101 5.43 -9.13 16.42
N ALA A 102 5.57 -9.21 15.09
CA ALA A 102 4.76 -8.41 14.19
C ALA A 102 3.32 -8.92 14.17
N LYS A 103 2.36 -8.00 14.26
CA LYS A 103 0.93 -8.31 14.16
C LYS A 103 0.42 -7.89 12.79
N THR A 104 -0.05 -8.84 11.99
CA THR A 104 -0.68 -8.55 10.70
C THR A 104 -1.94 -7.73 10.92
N ILE A 105 -2.01 -6.57 10.28
CA ILE A 105 -3.22 -5.73 10.28
C ILE A 105 -4.12 -6.12 9.11
N GLY A 106 -3.53 -6.37 7.93
CA GLY A 106 -4.28 -6.82 6.76
C GLY A 106 -3.54 -6.64 5.45
N LYS A 107 -4.13 -7.15 4.37
CA LYS A 107 -3.63 -6.97 3.01
C LYS A 107 -4.01 -5.59 2.50
N VAL A 108 -3.02 -4.78 2.17
CA VAL A 108 -3.19 -3.41 1.64
C VAL A 108 -3.45 -3.45 0.15
N TRP A 109 -2.72 -4.30 -0.56
CA TRP A 109 -2.81 -4.42 -2.01
C TRP A 109 -2.36 -5.80 -2.46
N GLN A 110 -2.94 -6.24 -3.57
CA GLN A 110 -2.48 -7.36 -4.37
C GLN A 110 -2.63 -6.96 -5.82
N ASP A 111 -1.61 -7.23 -6.64
CA ASP A 111 -1.69 -6.99 -8.08
C ASP A 111 -2.88 -7.77 -8.66
N PRO A 112 -3.89 -7.08 -9.23
CA PRO A 112 -5.08 -7.74 -9.75
C PRO A 112 -4.83 -8.42 -11.10
N ARG A 113 -3.69 -8.16 -11.75
CA ARG A 113 -3.36 -8.70 -13.07
C ARG A 113 -2.98 -10.17 -12.95
N THR A 114 -3.52 -11.01 -13.82
CA THR A 114 -3.08 -12.39 -14.02
C THR A 114 -2.18 -12.48 -15.25
N ARG A 115 -1.21 -13.40 -15.27
CA ARG A 115 -0.57 -13.78 -16.54
C ARG A 115 -1.62 -14.54 -17.36
N GLY A 116 -1.95 -14.00 -18.53
CA GLY A 116 -2.74 -14.68 -19.55
C GLY A 116 -1.94 -15.77 -20.26
#